data_AF-A0A1H9GQ43-F1
#
_entry.id   AF-A0A1H9GQ43-F1
#
_cell.length_a   1.000
_cell.length_b   1.000
_cell.length_c   1.000
_cell.angle_alpha   90.00
_cell.angle_beta   90.00
_cell.angle_gamma   90.00
#
_symmetry.space_group_name_H-M   'P 1'
#
loop_
_entity.id
_entity.type
_entity.pdbx_description
1 polymer ?
#
loop_
_entity_poly.entity_id
_entity_poly.type
_entity_poly.pdbx_seq_one_letter_code
_entity_poly.pdbx_strand_id
1 'polypeptide(L)' 'TPKNRAKNLMKLNVPRWAAFKIAYNGDRYARLAHNGWVQKAISTKRLTSFGLVSMLDYYTDRCVTC' A
#
# COMPACT_ATOMS: atom_id res chain seq x y z
N THR A 1 -11.50 -8.95 6.38
CA THR A 1 -12.32 -10.15 6.13
C THR A 1 -12.56 -10.34 4.64
N PRO A 2 -12.53 -11.59 4.13
CA PRO A 2 -12.76 -11.91 2.70
C PRO A 2 -14.10 -11.40 2.15
N LYS A 3 -15.08 -11.10 3.00
CA LYS A 3 -16.38 -10.53 2.62
C LYS A 3 -16.33 -9.02 2.31
N ASN A 4 -15.32 -8.30 2.78
CA ASN A 4 -15.24 -6.82 2.70
C ASN A 4 -14.03 -6.32 1.88
N ARG A 5 -13.45 -7.13 0.99
CA ARG A 5 -12.22 -6.82 0.23
C ARG A 5 -12.30 -5.45 -0.48
N ALA A 6 -13.32 -5.26 -1.31
CA ALA A 6 -13.50 -4.02 -2.06
C ALA A 6 -13.83 -2.83 -1.14
N LYS A 7 -14.66 -3.04 -0.10
CA LYS A 7 -15.00 -1.99 0.87
C LYS A 7 -13.78 -1.49 1.63
N ASN A 8 -12.85 -2.39 1.97
CA ASN A 8 -11.59 -2.02 2.62
C ASN A 8 -10.73 -1.14 1.72
N LEU A 9 -10.64 -1.46 0.42
CA LEU A 9 -9.93 -0.61 -0.55
C LEU A 9 -10.58 0.77 -0.68
N MET A 10 -11.91 0.86 -0.64
CA MET A 10 -12.61 2.15 -0.64
C MET A 10 -12.29 3.00 0.60
N LYS A 11 -12.14 2.37 1.78
CA LYS A 11 -11.65 3.06 2.99
C LYS A 11 -10.21 3.57 2.86
N LEU A 12 -9.44 3.02 1.92
CA LEU A 12 -8.09 3.48 1.58
C LEU A 12 -8.09 4.52 0.43
N ASN A 13 -9.24 5.16 0.15
CA ASN A 13 -9.42 6.13 -0.92
C ASN A 13 -9.27 5.58 -2.34
N VAL A 14 -9.44 4.27 -2.54
CA VAL A 14 -9.52 3.67 -3.89
C VAL A 14 -10.93 3.87 -4.44
N PRO A 15 -11.10 4.41 -5.67
CA PRO A 15 -12.42 4.62 -6.23
C PRO A 15 -13.16 3.30 -6.41
N ARG A 16 -14.49 3.33 -6.22
CA ARG A 16 -15.34 2.13 -6.18
C ARG A 16 -15.09 1.18 -7.36
N TRP A 17 -15.03 1.72 -8.58
CA TRP A 17 -14.82 0.93 -9.80
C TRP A 17 -13.47 0.20 -9.80
N ALA A 18 -12.41 0.83 -9.29
CA ALA A 18 -11.07 0.22 -9.21
C ALA A 18 -10.99 -0.79 -8.06
N ALA A 19 -11.64 -0.49 -6.93
CA ALA A 19 -11.67 -1.36 -5.76
C ALA A 19 -12.26 -2.74 -6.09
N PHE A 20 -13.33 -2.81 -6.88
CA PHE A 20 -13.90 -4.09 -7.34
C PHE A 20 -12.96 -4.83 -8.30
N LYS A 21 -12.31 -4.14 -9.25
CA LYS A 21 -11.34 -4.78 -10.15
C LYS A 21 -10.13 -5.37 -9.42
N ILE A 22 -9.64 -4.67 -8.40
CA ILE A 22 -8.46 -5.06 -7.61
C ILE A 22 -8.79 -6.21 -6.65
N ALA A 23 -9.92 -6.13 -5.95
CA ALA A 23 -10.30 -7.08 -4.90
C ALA A 23 -10.53 -8.51 -5.39
N TYR A 24 -10.84 -8.70 -6.67
CA TYR A 24 -11.22 -9.98 -7.27
C TYR A 24 -10.26 -10.43 -8.38
N ASN A 25 -9.00 -9.98 -8.35
CA ASN A 25 -7.99 -10.28 -9.38
C ASN A 25 -7.34 -11.68 -9.24
N GLY A 26 -7.83 -12.53 -8.33
CA GLY A 26 -7.28 -13.85 -8.01
C GLY A 26 -5.93 -13.76 -7.26
N ASP A 27 -5.07 -14.74 -7.47
CA ASP A 27 -3.77 -14.87 -6.77
C ASP A 27 -2.62 -14.05 -7.37
N ARG A 28 -2.96 -12.99 -8.12
CA ARG A 28 -1.98 -12.15 -8.84
C ARG A 28 -1.43 -11.02 -7.96
N TYR A 29 -0.79 -11.38 -6.84
CA TYR A 29 -0.30 -10.44 -5.83
C TYR A 29 0.74 -9.45 -6.36
N ALA A 30 1.74 -9.93 -7.10
CA ALA A 30 2.79 -9.06 -7.68
C ALA A 30 2.19 -7.99 -8.60
N ARG A 31 1.22 -8.37 -9.45
CA ARG A 31 0.51 -7.44 -10.33
C ARG A 31 -0.25 -6.36 -9.55
N LEU A 32 -0.81 -6.71 -8.38
CA LEU A 32 -1.52 -5.75 -7.53
C LEU A 32 -0.58 -4.79 -6.81
N ALA A 33 0.62 -5.25 -6.41
CA ALA A 33 1.65 -4.39 -5.83
C ALA A 33 2.11 -3.30 -6.82
N HIS A 34 2.13 -3.62 -8.12
CA HIS A 34 2.43 -2.65 -9.18
C HIS A 34 1.21 -1.86 -9.69
N ASN A 35 0.05 -1.99 -9.04
CA ASN A 35 -1.14 -1.24 -9.44
C ASN A 35 -1.09 0.20 -8.92
N GLY A 36 -1.21 1.18 -9.81
CA GLY A 36 -1.14 2.60 -9.45
C GLY A 36 -2.17 3.05 -8.40
N TRP A 37 -3.36 2.45 -8.33
CA TRP A 37 -4.34 2.77 -7.29
C TRP A 37 -3.93 2.21 -5.92
N VAL A 38 -3.38 0.99 -5.89
CA VAL A 38 -2.90 0.38 -4.65
C VAL A 38 -1.67 1.13 -4.14
N GLN A 39 -0.76 1.51 -5.02
CA GLN A 39 0.44 2.27 -4.66
C GLN A 39 0.12 3.68 -4.13
N LYS A 40 -0.89 4.35 -4.69
CA LYS A 40 -1.37 5.63 -4.17
C LYS A 40 -2.06 5.47 -2.80
N ALA A 41 -2.88 4.43 -2.65
CA ALA A 41 -3.61 4.14 -1.42
C ALA A 41 -2.67 3.74 -0.26
N ILE A 42 -1.65 2.94 -0.55
CA ILE A 42 -0.61 2.46 0.37
C ILE A 42 0.68 3.22 0.06
N SER A 43 0.64 4.54 0.25
CA SER A 43 1.80 5.40 0.03
C SER A 43 2.79 5.32 1.20
N THR A 44 4.07 5.63 0.94
CA THR A 44 5.10 5.72 1.98
C THR A 44 4.70 6.65 3.12
N LYS A 45 4.08 7.79 2.82
CA LYS A 45 3.57 8.76 3.82
C LYS A 45 2.54 8.13 4.77
N ARG A 46 1.67 7.28 4.24
CA ARG A 46 0.71 6.56 5.06
C ARG A 46 1.43 5.51 5.90
N LEU A 47 2.32 4.72 5.30
CA LEU A 47 3.06 3.69 6.00
C LEU A 47 3.90 4.26 7.16
N THR A 48 4.54 5.41 6.98
CA THR A 48 5.27 6.10 8.05
C THR A 48 4.34 6.59 9.17
N SER A 49 3.13 7.06 8.85
CA SER A 49 2.12 7.40 9.89
C SER A 49 1.66 6.19 10.72
N PHE A 50 1.79 4.97 10.17
CA PHE A 50 1.55 3.72 10.89
C PHE A 50 2.80 3.18 11.60
N GLY A 51 3.91 3.92 11.59
CA GLY A 51 5.15 3.55 12.26
C GLY A 51 6.11 2.71 11.42
N LEU A 52 5.87 2.55 10.11
CA LEU A 52 6.85 1.89 9.25
C LEU A 52 8.05 2.81 9.02
N VAL A 53 9.24 2.37 9.45
CA VAL A 53 10.49 3.09 9.23
C VAL A 53 11.01 2.79 7.82
N SER A 54 11.32 3.84 7.07
CA SER A 54 11.99 3.73 5.77
C SER A 54 13.40 3.16 5.98
N MET A 55 13.74 2.12 5.22
CA MET A 55 15.08 1.52 5.29
C MET A 55 16.17 2.52 4.87
N LEU A 56 15.85 3.39 3.91
CA LEU A 56 16.76 4.44 3.47
C LEU A 56 17.02 5.42 4.61
N ASP A 57 15.95 5.92 5.24
CA ASP A 57 16.03 6.91 6.33
C ASP A 57 16.82 6.33 7.51
N TYR A 58 16.57 5.06 7.83
CA TYR A 58 17.29 4.30 8.85
C TYR A 58 18.80 4.23 8.59
N TYR A 59 19.20 3.92 7.36
CA TYR A 59 20.62 3.88 7.02
C TYR A 59 21.22 5.28 6.92
N THR A 60 20.48 6.30 6.47
CA THR A 60 21.00 7.67 6.45
C THR A 60 21.25 8.19 7.86
N ASP A 61 20.41 7.85 8.84
CA ASP A 61 20.61 8.27 10.23
C ASP A 61 21.84 7.60 10.88
N ARG A 62 22.13 6.34 10.51
CA ARG A 62 23.26 5.58 11.06
C ARG A 62 24.57 5.68 10.29
N CYS A 63 24.54 5.87 8.97
CA CYS A 63 25.74 5.99 8.15
C CYS A 63 26.42 7.37 8.26
N VAL A 64 25.83 8.32 8.99
CA VAL A 64 26.46 9.61 9.30
C VAL A 64 27.55 9.47 10.38
N THR A 65 27.72 8.30 11.01
CA THR A 65 28.76 8.06 12.04
C THR A 65 30.02 7.34 11.54
N CYS A 66 30.36 7.42 10.26
CA CYS A 66 31.62 6.86 9.72
C CYS A 66 32.72 7.93 9.66
#